data_AF-A0A2E8VI17-F1
#
_entry.id   AF-A0A2E8VI17-F1
#
_cell.length_a   1.000
_cell.length_b   1.000
_cell.length_c   1.000
_cell.angle_alpha   90.00
_cell.angle_beta   90.00
_cell.angle_gamma   90.00
#
_symmetry.space_group_name_H-M   'P 1'
#
loop_
_entity.id
_entity.type
_entity.pdbx_description
1 polymer ?
#
loop_
_entity_poly.entity_id
_entity_poly.type
_entity_poly.pdbx_seq_one_letter_code
_entity_poly.pdbx_strand_id
1 'polypeptide(L)'
;MQENFEDALKAVLVHEGGFVTHPDDPGGATNRGVTLTVFQRHFPGADVDALRGITDGQVANIYHVDYWSACRCDELAAGIDYAFFDQAMNSGPSRSIRWLQQAVDAGVDGVIGPETIRLANAASASVAVERMCDERLSFMQAPRGGRQWTIFGRGWARRVAEVRLGATALAEGRPINAPHPPPQLNRTLRLGDTGNDVRVLQAALAVPETGRFDDATDAAVRAQKEEDGLVVDGLAGQRTLRAIGLSPLASHQASRSHQWRAKLHTCPNNDCPSTTSWTRS
;
A
#
# COMPACT_ATOMS: atom_id res chain seq x y z
N MET A 1 -7.18 -12.62 21.18
CA MET A 1 -6.21 -12.77 20.08
C MET A 1 -6.77 -11.95 18.95
N GLN A 2 -6.04 -10.94 18.47
CA GLN A 2 -6.48 -10.13 17.33
C GLN A 2 -6.10 -10.90 16.05
N GLU A 3 -7.07 -11.50 15.37
CA GLU A 3 -6.82 -12.32 14.16
C GLU A 3 -6.70 -11.44 12.91
N ASN A 4 -5.72 -10.54 12.87
CA ASN A 4 -5.47 -9.67 11.71
C ASN A 4 -4.63 -10.35 10.61
N PHE A 5 -4.11 -11.57 10.86
CA PHE A 5 -3.18 -12.25 9.96
C PHE A 5 -3.74 -12.41 8.54
N GLU A 6 -4.97 -12.89 8.38
CA GLU A 6 -5.56 -13.14 7.06
C GLU A 6 -5.71 -11.85 6.26
N ASP A 7 -6.18 -10.78 6.90
CA ASP A 7 -6.33 -9.47 6.27
C ASP A 7 -4.96 -8.86 5.93
N ALA A 8 -3.99 -8.97 6.84
CA ALA A 8 -2.62 -8.52 6.65
C ALA A 8 -1.94 -9.30 5.50
N LEU A 9 -2.09 -10.63 5.47
CA LEU A 9 -1.56 -11.51 4.43
C LEU A 9 -2.15 -11.15 3.08
N LYS A 10 -3.47 -11.00 3.00
CA LYS A 10 -4.13 -10.56 1.77
C LYS A 10 -3.59 -9.23 1.28
N ALA A 11 -3.34 -8.27 2.18
CA ALA A 11 -2.81 -6.97 1.83
C ALA A 11 -1.35 -7.02 1.33
N VAL A 12 -0.47 -7.79 1.97
CA VAL A 12 0.93 -7.90 1.54
C VAL A 12 1.09 -8.68 0.22
N LEU A 13 0.24 -9.70 -0.01
CA LEU A 13 0.31 -10.54 -1.21
C LEU A 13 -0.27 -9.87 -2.46
N VAL A 14 -0.94 -8.71 -2.36
CA VAL A 14 -1.36 -7.91 -3.53
C VAL A 14 -0.16 -7.55 -4.42
N HIS A 15 1.02 -7.44 -3.83
CA HIS A 15 2.26 -7.10 -4.53
C HIS A 15 3.03 -8.31 -5.05
N GLU A 16 2.63 -9.53 -4.68
CA GLU A 16 3.29 -10.77 -5.04
C GLU A 16 2.69 -11.31 -6.35
N GLY A 17 3.49 -11.39 -7.40
CA GLY A 17 3.09 -11.92 -8.71
C GLY A 17 2.94 -13.44 -8.75
N GLY A 18 2.61 -13.98 -9.93
CA GLY A 18 2.57 -15.41 -10.19
C GLY A 18 3.96 -16.06 -10.33
N PHE A 19 4.01 -17.35 -10.64
CA PHE A 19 5.24 -18.15 -10.78
C PHE A 19 6.28 -17.50 -11.70
N VAL A 20 7.48 -17.28 -11.18
CA VAL A 20 8.64 -16.79 -11.97
C VAL A 20 9.75 -17.83 -11.88
N THR A 21 10.28 -18.20 -13.04
CA THR A 21 11.54 -18.93 -13.15
C THR A 21 12.51 -18.04 -13.89
N HIS A 22 13.59 -17.62 -13.23
CA HIS A 22 14.65 -16.86 -13.88
C HIS A 22 15.94 -17.70 -13.90
N PRO A 23 16.58 -17.93 -15.07
CA PRO A 23 17.78 -18.77 -15.19
C PRO A 23 18.97 -18.30 -14.34
N ASP A 24 19.05 -17.00 -14.06
CA ASP A 24 20.14 -16.38 -13.28
C ASP A 24 19.77 -16.06 -11.82
N ASP A 25 18.62 -16.53 -11.31
CA ASP A 25 18.24 -16.26 -9.92
C ASP A 25 18.92 -17.25 -8.97
N PRO A 26 19.83 -16.79 -8.07
CA PRO A 26 20.48 -17.67 -7.10
C PRO A 26 19.49 -18.33 -6.13
N GLY A 27 18.24 -17.85 -6.04
CA GLY A 27 17.16 -18.44 -5.22
C GLY A 27 16.38 -19.58 -5.89
N GLY A 28 16.57 -19.83 -7.19
CA GLY A 28 15.87 -20.87 -7.95
C GLY A 28 14.40 -20.54 -8.28
N ALA A 29 13.59 -21.58 -8.54
CA ALA A 29 12.16 -21.41 -8.83
C ALA A 29 11.44 -20.70 -7.68
N THR A 30 10.61 -19.70 -8.00
CA THR A 30 9.85 -18.91 -7.02
C THR A 30 8.38 -18.80 -7.43
N ASN A 31 7.47 -18.97 -6.47
CA ASN A 31 6.04 -18.78 -6.68
C ASN A 31 5.44 -18.01 -5.50
N ARG A 32 4.74 -16.90 -5.79
CA ARG A 32 4.06 -16.08 -4.75
C ARG A 32 4.98 -15.71 -3.58
N GLY A 33 6.20 -15.27 -3.91
CA GLY A 33 7.22 -14.88 -2.93
C GLY A 33 7.94 -16.03 -2.23
N VAL A 34 7.56 -17.28 -2.50
CA VAL A 34 8.16 -18.48 -1.89
C VAL A 34 9.16 -19.11 -2.84
N THR A 35 10.43 -19.18 -2.45
CA THR A 35 11.47 -19.93 -3.17
C THR A 35 11.34 -21.43 -2.90
N LEU A 36 11.87 -22.29 -3.79
CA LEU A 36 11.89 -23.74 -3.58
C LEU A 36 12.56 -24.11 -2.24
N THR A 37 13.66 -23.44 -1.88
CA THR A 37 14.36 -23.69 -0.61
C THR A 37 13.47 -23.40 0.59
N VAL A 38 12.73 -22.29 0.58
CA VAL A 38 11.76 -21.97 1.64
C VAL A 38 10.63 -23.00 1.64
N PHE A 39 10.09 -23.35 0.47
CA PHE A 39 9.03 -24.32 0.35
C PHE A 39 9.41 -25.69 0.92
N GLN A 40 10.61 -26.18 0.58
CA GLN A 40 11.14 -27.46 1.07
C GLN A 40 11.39 -27.49 2.58
N ARG A 41 11.66 -26.34 3.21
CA ARG A 41 11.79 -26.24 4.67
C ARG A 41 10.46 -26.54 5.38
N HIS A 42 9.35 -26.12 4.80
CA HIS A 42 8.00 -26.37 5.34
C HIS A 42 7.40 -27.69 4.84
N PHE A 43 7.78 -28.12 3.64
CA PHE A 43 7.29 -29.33 2.98
C PHE A 43 8.46 -30.18 2.46
N PRO A 44 9.15 -30.93 3.36
CA PRO A 44 10.31 -31.72 2.97
C PRO A 44 10.01 -32.69 1.83
N GLY A 45 10.87 -32.70 0.82
CA GLY A 45 10.72 -33.54 -0.38
C GLY A 45 9.91 -32.90 -1.52
N ALA A 46 9.38 -31.69 -1.35
CA ALA A 46 8.73 -30.95 -2.43
C ALA A 46 9.72 -30.59 -3.55
N ASP A 47 9.26 -30.65 -4.79
CA ASP A 47 10.01 -30.28 -5.99
C ASP A 47 9.45 -29.01 -6.65
N VAL A 48 9.98 -28.66 -7.82
CA VAL A 48 9.56 -27.47 -8.58
C VAL A 48 8.11 -27.56 -9.03
N ASP A 49 7.59 -28.75 -9.34
CA ASP A 49 6.21 -28.93 -9.78
C ASP A 49 5.25 -28.75 -8.60
N ALA A 50 5.62 -29.26 -7.43
CA ALA A 50 4.89 -29.00 -6.18
C ALA A 50 4.89 -27.49 -5.84
N LEU A 51 6.01 -26.79 -6.00
CA LEU A 51 6.06 -25.33 -5.81
C LEU A 51 5.20 -24.58 -6.83
N ARG A 52 5.17 -25.03 -8.09
CA ARG A 52 4.32 -24.43 -9.12
C ARG A 52 2.83 -24.56 -8.76
N GLY A 53 2.45 -25.65 -8.08
CA GLY A 53 1.11 -25.92 -7.55
C GLY A 53 0.85 -25.45 -6.12
N ILE A 54 1.67 -24.54 -5.56
CA ILE A 54 1.51 -24.09 -4.17
C ILE A 54 0.11 -23.51 -3.91
N THR A 55 -0.53 -23.98 -2.85
CA THR A 55 -1.90 -23.57 -2.45
C THR A 55 -1.90 -22.34 -1.54
N ASP A 56 -3.03 -21.63 -1.46
CA ASP A 56 -3.25 -20.49 -0.55
C ASP A 56 -2.96 -20.86 0.90
N GLY A 57 -3.43 -22.02 1.35
CA GLY A 57 -3.16 -22.51 2.71
C GLY A 57 -1.67 -22.79 2.97
N GLN A 58 -0.92 -23.29 1.98
CA GLN A 58 0.52 -23.50 2.13
C GLN A 58 1.28 -22.18 2.17
N VAL A 59 0.90 -21.21 1.35
CA VAL A 59 1.48 -19.85 1.40
C VAL A 59 1.17 -19.21 2.75
N ALA A 60 -0.10 -19.24 3.18
CA ALA A 60 -0.51 -18.72 4.47
C ALA A 60 0.29 -19.36 5.61
N ASN A 61 0.44 -20.69 5.62
CA ASN A 61 1.25 -21.38 6.63
C ASN A 61 2.71 -20.91 6.65
N ILE A 62 3.35 -20.78 5.48
CA ILE A 62 4.75 -20.30 5.38
C ILE A 62 4.86 -18.90 5.96
N TYR A 63 4.01 -17.96 5.51
CA TYR A 63 4.08 -16.57 5.97
C TYR A 63 3.69 -16.43 7.44
N HIS A 64 2.75 -17.24 7.92
CA HIS A 64 2.38 -17.29 9.32
C HIS A 64 3.58 -17.72 10.17
N VAL A 65 4.22 -18.83 9.83
CA VAL A 65 5.33 -19.39 10.63
C VAL A 65 6.59 -18.52 10.52
N ASP A 66 7.03 -18.19 9.31
CA ASP A 66 8.34 -17.56 9.08
C ASP A 66 8.37 -16.07 9.42
N TYR A 67 7.22 -15.41 9.39
CA TYR A 67 7.12 -13.98 9.60
C TYR A 67 6.15 -13.64 10.73
N TRP A 68 4.86 -13.97 10.63
CA TRP A 68 3.87 -13.53 11.62
C TRP A 68 4.16 -14.02 13.05
N SER A 69 4.25 -15.33 13.25
CA SER A 69 4.56 -15.96 14.53
C SER A 69 6.00 -15.72 14.97
N ALA A 70 6.97 -15.86 14.05
CA ALA A 70 8.39 -15.61 14.36
C ALA A 70 8.63 -14.16 14.83
N CYS A 71 7.84 -13.21 14.32
CA CYS A 71 7.85 -11.81 14.71
C CYS A 71 6.82 -11.47 15.79
N ARG A 72 6.15 -12.47 16.38
CA ARG A 72 5.18 -12.30 17.47
C ARG A 72 4.10 -11.26 17.17
N CYS A 73 3.65 -11.17 15.92
CA CYS A 73 2.70 -10.16 15.46
C CYS A 73 1.36 -10.21 16.22
N ASP A 74 0.90 -11.39 16.64
CA ASP A 74 -0.32 -11.58 17.45
C ASP A 74 -0.30 -10.85 18.81
N GLU A 75 0.89 -10.46 19.26
CA GLU A 75 1.09 -9.80 20.55
C GLU A 75 1.24 -8.28 20.40
N LEU A 76 1.16 -7.74 19.18
CA LEU A 76 1.29 -6.31 18.90
C LEU A 76 -0.09 -5.68 18.65
N ALA A 77 -0.19 -4.37 18.88
CA ALA A 77 -1.42 -3.63 18.63
C ALA A 77 -1.78 -3.64 17.14
N ALA A 78 -3.09 -3.67 16.86
CA ALA A 78 -3.63 -3.55 15.51
C ALA A 78 -3.04 -2.33 14.77
N GLY A 79 -2.59 -2.53 13.55
CA GLY A 79 -1.87 -1.55 12.74
C GLY A 79 -0.35 -1.66 12.89
N ILE A 80 0.16 -1.79 14.12
CA ILE A 80 1.59 -2.07 14.34
C ILE A 80 1.91 -3.47 13.82
N ASP A 81 1.07 -4.45 14.15
CA ASP A 81 1.18 -5.84 13.67
C ASP A 81 1.34 -5.95 12.14
N TYR A 82 0.48 -5.28 11.38
CA TYR A 82 0.47 -5.27 9.92
C TYR A 82 1.67 -4.52 9.33
N ALA A 83 1.95 -3.31 9.80
CA ALA A 83 3.11 -2.54 9.33
C ALA A 83 4.41 -3.29 9.58
N PHE A 84 4.51 -3.93 10.76
CA PHE A 84 5.66 -4.72 11.15
C PHE A 84 5.83 -5.98 10.30
N PHE A 85 4.73 -6.70 10.05
CA PHE A 85 4.72 -7.90 9.23
C PHE A 85 5.21 -7.61 7.80
N ASP A 86 4.72 -6.55 7.14
CA ASP A 86 5.20 -6.16 5.81
C ASP A 86 6.70 -5.79 5.83
N GLN A 87 7.15 -5.06 6.85
CA GLN A 87 8.57 -4.72 7.00
C GLN A 87 9.45 -5.96 7.20
N ALA A 88 9.03 -6.88 8.07
CA ALA A 88 9.77 -8.10 8.33
C ALA A 88 9.93 -8.95 7.06
N MET A 89 8.87 -9.04 6.25
CA MET A 89 8.89 -9.74 4.96
C MET A 89 9.88 -9.12 3.97
N ASN A 90 9.81 -7.80 3.78
CA ASN A 90 10.52 -7.12 2.69
C ASN A 90 11.91 -6.59 3.07
N SER A 91 12.13 -6.32 4.35
CA SER A 91 13.34 -5.70 4.89
C SER A 91 14.03 -6.58 5.94
N GLY A 92 13.49 -7.77 6.22
CA GLY A 92 14.05 -8.75 7.13
C GLY A 92 13.61 -8.53 8.59
N PRO A 93 13.34 -9.60 9.36
CA PRO A 93 12.90 -9.49 10.76
C PRO A 93 13.86 -8.69 11.64
N SER A 94 15.16 -9.02 11.65
CA SER A 94 16.11 -8.39 12.58
C SER A 94 16.22 -6.86 12.41
N ARG A 95 16.09 -6.36 11.18
CA ARG A 95 16.11 -4.92 10.92
C ARG A 95 14.79 -4.29 11.37
N SER A 96 13.68 -4.91 11.00
CA SER A 96 12.34 -4.43 11.34
C SER A 96 12.15 -4.36 12.85
N ILE A 97 12.64 -5.35 13.61
CA ILE A 97 12.56 -5.35 15.08
C ILE A 97 13.20 -4.09 15.67
N ARG A 98 14.36 -3.68 15.14
CA ARG A 98 15.03 -2.46 15.62
C ARG A 98 14.25 -1.19 15.28
N TRP A 99 13.61 -1.13 14.10
CA TRP A 99 12.73 -0.01 13.74
C TRP A 99 11.49 0.05 14.63
N LEU A 100 10.87 -1.10 14.94
CA LEU A 100 9.77 -1.16 15.90
C LEU A 100 10.22 -0.64 17.27
N GLN A 101 11.36 -1.10 17.77
CA GLN A 101 11.91 -0.67 19.05
C GLN A 101 12.18 0.84 19.08
N GLN A 102 12.77 1.40 18.03
CA GLN A 102 12.96 2.84 17.88
C GLN A 102 11.62 3.59 17.85
N ALA A 103 10.64 3.08 17.10
CA ALA A 103 9.34 3.73 16.94
C ALA A 103 8.55 3.82 18.25
N VAL A 104 8.70 2.84 19.13
CA VAL A 104 7.98 2.73 20.42
C VAL A 104 8.85 3.10 21.62
N ASP A 105 10.02 3.70 21.37
CA ASP A 105 10.98 4.14 22.39
C ASP A 105 11.44 3.02 23.36
N ALA A 106 11.55 1.80 22.85
CA ALA A 106 12.10 0.64 23.56
C ALA A 106 13.64 0.56 23.45
N GLY A 107 14.26 -0.22 24.33
CA GLY A 107 15.67 -0.59 24.18
C GLY A 107 15.90 -1.32 22.85
N VAL A 108 16.87 -0.85 22.04
CA VAL A 108 17.12 -1.35 20.68
C VAL A 108 18.10 -2.53 20.70
N ASP A 109 17.64 -3.69 21.16
CA ASP A 109 18.44 -4.92 21.25
C ASP A 109 18.20 -5.91 20.08
N GLY A 110 17.22 -5.63 19.21
CA GLY A 110 16.86 -6.50 18.09
C GLY A 110 16.06 -7.75 18.49
N VAL A 111 15.49 -7.79 19.69
CA VAL A 111 14.66 -8.89 20.21
C VAL A 111 13.26 -8.37 20.57
N ILE A 112 12.21 -9.08 20.11
CA ILE A 112 10.84 -8.79 20.54
C ILE A 112 10.61 -9.44 21.90
N GLY A 113 11.09 -8.79 22.95
CA GLY A 113 10.89 -9.19 24.33
C GLY A 113 9.59 -8.63 24.93
N PRO A 114 9.27 -9.00 26.19
CA PRO A 114 8.10 -8.49 26.91
C PRO A 114 8.03 -6.95 26.96
N GLU A 115 9.18 -6.28 27.06
CA GLU A 115 9.22 -4.81 27.10
C GLU A 115 8.85 -4.18 25.75
N THR A 116 9.40 -4.69 24.64
CA THR A 116 9.03 -4.25 23.28
C THR A 116 7.52 -4.39 23.05
N ILE A 117 6.94 -5.53 23.45
CA ILE A 117 5.50 -5.80 23.32
C ILE A 117 4.68 -4.85 24.19
N ARG A 118 5.08 -4.66 25.45
CA ARG A 118 4.39 -3.75 26.37
C ARG A 118 4.37 -2.32 25.84
N LEU A 119 5.50 -1.83 25.34
CA LEU A 119 5.62 -0.49 24.77
C LEU A 119 4.85 -0.35 23.45
N ALA A 120 4.93 -1.34 22.56
CA ALA A 120 4.16 -1.34 21.32
C ALA A 120 2.65 -1.27 21.57
N ASN A 121 2.14 -2.01 22.57
CA ASN A 121 0.73 -1.98 22.93
C ASN A 121 0.29 -0.72 23.70
N ALA A 122 1.23 -0.03 24.37
CA ALA A 122 0.95 1.22 25.09
C ALA A 122 1.09 2.47 24.21
N ALA A 123 1.82 2.38 23.09
CA ALA A 123 2.03 3.48 22.16
C ALA A 123 0.74 3.84 21.40
N SER A 124 0.69 5.08 20.89
CA SER A 124 -0.28 5.40 19.84
C SER A 124 0.10 4.61 18.57
N ALA A 125 -0.73 3.64 18.20
CA ALA A 125 -0.49 2.78 17.05
C ALA A 125 -0.25 3.58 15.76
N SER A 126 -1.04 4.62 15.50
CA SER A 126 -0.83 5.49 14.32
C SER A 126 0.52 6.19 14.36
N VAL A 127 0.97 6.71 15.52
CA VAL A 127 2.30 7.35 15.64
C VAL A 127 3.43 6.34 15.46
N ALA A 128 3.31 5.15 16.04
CA ALA A 128 4.30 4.09 15.87
C ALA A 128 4.40 3.65 14.41
N VAL A 129 3.27 3.45 13.73
CA VAL A 129 3.21 3.12 12.30
C VAL A 129 3.89 4.18 11.44
N GLU A 130 3.63 5.46 11.68
CA GLU A 130 4.28 6.57 10.98
C GLU A 130 5.80 6.50 11.14
N ARG A 131 6.29 6.38 12.39
CA ARG A 131 7.72 6.28 12.69
C ARG A 131 8.36 5.06 12.02
N MET A 132 7.72 3.89 12.08
CA MET A 132 8.24 2.68 11.45
C MET A 132 8.34 2.81 9.92
N CYS A 133 7.35 3.45 9.28
CA CYS A 133 7.36 3.68 7.85
C CYS A 133 8.45 4.69 7.45
N ASP A 134 8.63 5.76 8.23
CA ASP A 134 9.67 6.77 8.02
C ASP A 134 11.08 6.18 8.15
N GLU A 135 11.32 5.31 9.14
CA GLU A 135 12.59 4.60 9.32
C GLU A 135 12.92 3.68 8.13
N ARG A 136 11.93 2.89 7.68
CA ARG A 136 12.11 2.01 6.53
C ARG A 136 12.41 2.80 5.25
N LEU A 137 11.67 3.88 5.01
CA LEU A 137 11.89 4.73 3.83
C LEU A 137 13.27 5.39 3.86
N SER A 138 13.66 5.95 5.01
CA SER A 138 14.98 6.56 5.21
C SER A 138 16.11 5.55 4.93
N PHE A 139 15.94 4.31 5.37
CA PHE A 139 16.87 3.23 5.06
C PHE A 139 16.98 2.95 3.55
N MET A 140 15.85 2.89 2.84
CA MET A 140 15.84 2.62 1.40
C MET A 140 16.42 3.78 0.57
N GLN A 141 16.25 5.02 1.03
CA GLN A 141 16.78 6.24 0.42
C GLN A 141 18.28 6.47 0.69
N ALA A 142 18.83 5.83 1.72
CA ALA A 142 20.22 6.04 2.11
C ALA A 142 21.18 5.75 0.94
N PRO A 143 22.34 6.43 0.84
CA PRO A 143 23.28 6.29 -0.28
C PRO A 143 23.73 4.85 -0.60
N ARG A 144 23.68 3.96 0.40
CA ARG A 144 23.97 2.52 0.22
C ARG A 144 22.91 1.78 -0.62
N GLY A 145 21.68 2.29 -0.69
CA GLY A 145 20.62 1.83 -1.59
C GLY A 145 20.74 2.41 -3.01
N GLY A 146 21.68 3.34 -3.24
CA GLY A 146 21.74 4.28 -4.38
C GLY A 146 21.25 3.74 -5.73
N ARG A 147 21.92 2.73 -6.30
CA ARG A 147 21.55 2.21 -7.64
C ARG A 147 20.17 1.54 -7.67
N GLN A 148 19.78 0.85 -6.60
CA GLN A 148 18.48 0.19 -6.55
C GLN A 148 17.36 1.20 -6.34
N TRP A 149 17.58 2.24 -5.53
CA TRP A 149 16.62 3.31 -5.32
C TRP A 149 16.29 4.06 -6.61
N THR A 150 17.28 4.35 -7.46
CA THR A 150 17.04 5.00 -8.76
C THR A 150 16.12 4.18 -9.68
N ILE A 151 16.17 2.84 -9.58
CA ILE A 151 15.43 1.94 -10.47
C ILE A 151 14.05 1.57 -9.88
N PHE A 152 14.01 1.26 -8.59
CA PHE A 152 12.84 0.66 -7.91
C PHE A 152 12.21 1.56 -6.84
N GLY A 153 12.86 2.68 -6.48
CA GLY A 153 12.49 3.51 -5.33
C GLY A 153 11.06 4.01 -5.36
N ARG A 154 10.53 4.39 -6.52
CA ARG A 154 9.12 4.79 -6.68
C ARG A 154 8.15 3.68 -6.27
N GLY A 155 8.42 2.44 -6.67
CA GLY A 155 7.60 1.28 -6.32
C GLY A 155 7.69 0.95 -4.82
N TRP A 156 8.89 1.06 -4.25
CA TRP A 156 9.11 0.83 -2.81
C TRP A 156 8.44 1.90 -1.95
N ALA A 157 8.63 3.18 -2.27
CA ALA A 157 7.99 4.30 -1.57
C ALA A 157 6.47 4.18 -1.61
N ARG A 158 5.92 3.85 -2.79
CA ARG A 158 4.49 3.58 -2.93
C ARG A 158 4.01 2.47 -2.00
N ARG A 159 4.70 1.33 -1.94
CA ARG A 159 4.35 0.22 -1.03
C ARG A 159 4.36 0.68 0.43
N VAL A 160 5.37 1.47 0.83
CA VAL A 160 5.43 2.02 2.20
C VAL A 160 4.24 2.93 2.49
N ALA A 161 3.87 3.80 1.57
CA ALA A 161 2.70 4.67 1.72
C ALA A 161 1.39 3.89 1.81
N GLU A 162 1.23 2.84 1.00
CA GLU A 162 0.06 1.94 1.02
C GLU A 162 -0.04 1.19 2.36
N VAL A 163 1.08 0.60 2.83
CA VAL A 163 1.16 -0.06 4.15
C VAL A 163 0.85 0.93 5.27
N ARG A 164 1.41 2.15 5.23
CA ARG A 164 1.12 3.18 6.23
C ARG A 164 -0.38 3.46 6.31
N LEU A 165 -1.04 3.69 5.17
CA LEU A 165 -2.49 3.93 5.14
C LEU A 165 -3.30 2.74 5.66
N GLY A 166 -2.96 1.52 5.27
CA GLY A 166 -3.62 0.30 5.73
C GLY A 166 -3.46 0.07 7.23
N ALA A 167 -2.25 0.26 7.74
CA ALA A 167 -1.91 0.10 9.15
C ALA A 167 -2.58 1.17 10.02
N THR A 168 -2.60 2.44 9.58
CA THR A 168 -3.36 3.49 10.28
C THR A 168 -4.86 3.19 10.29
N ALA A 169 -5.43 2.72 9.18
CA ALA A 169 -6.84 2.32 9.16
C ALA A 169 -7.13 1.18 10.14
N LEU A 170 -6.26 0.17 10.18
CA LEU A 170 -6.37 -0.96 11.10
C LEU A 170 -6.25 -0.52 12.57
N ALA A 171 -5.34 0.40 12.88
CA ALA A 171 -5.19 1.02 14.20
C ALA A 171 -6.46 1.79 14.65
N GLU A 172 -7.24 2.31 13.70
CA GLU A 172 -8.51 3.00 13.94
C GLU A 172 -9.73 2.03 13.95
N GLY A 173 -9.50 0.71 13.86
CA GLY A 173 -10.56 -0.29 13.81
C GLY A 173 -11.29 -0.37 12.46
N ARG A 174 -10.68 0.16 11.39
CA ARG A 174 -11.19 0.08 10.02
C ARG A 174 -10.47 -1.04 9.25
N PRO A 175 -11.12 -1.70 8.28
CA PRO A 175 -10.49 -2.78 7.52
C PRO A 175 -9.32 -2.27 6.67
N ILE A 176 -8.36 -3.16 6.42
CA ILE A 176 -7.31 -2.92 5.42
C ILE A 176 -7.97 -2.99 4.03
N ASN A 177 -8.17 -1.85 3.38
CA ASN A 177 -8.73 -1.82 2.03
C ASN A 177 -7.65 -2.26 1.01
N ALA A 178 -7.51 -3.58 0.81
CA ALA A 178 -6.64 -4.22 -0.18
C ALA A 178 -7.43 -4.69 -1.43
N PRO A 179 -6.91 -4.56 -2.68
CA PRO A 179 -5.70 -3.80 -3.02
C PRO A 179 -5.91 -2.35 -2.65
N HIS A 180 -4.89 -1.70 -2.09
CA HIS A 180 -4.94 -0.26 -1.91
C HIS A 180 -5.20 0.32 -3.30
N PRO A 181 -6.39 0.90 -3.59
CA PRO A 181 -6.49 1.70 -4.80
C PRO A 181 -5.35 2.71 -4.71
N PRO A 182 -4.68 3.03 -5.83
CA PRO A 182 -3.57 3.97 -5.77
C PRO A 182 -4.01 5.17 -4.95
N PRO A 183 -3.24 5.54 -3.91
CA PRO A 183 -3.72 6.39 -2.84
C PRO A 183 -4.63 7.49 -3.36
N GLN A 184 -5.91 7.41 -2.96
CA GLN A 184 -6.96 8.27 -3.51
C GLN A 184 -6.76 9.66 -2.91
N LEU A 185 -6.10 10.55 -3.64
CA LEU A 185 -5.93 11.93 -3.20
C LEU A 185 -7.22 12.69 -3.50
N ASN A 186 -7.96 13.01 -2.44
CA ASN A 186 -9.27 13.65 -2.49
C ASN A 186 -9.21 15.16 -2.82
N ARG A 187 -8.02 15.71 -3.02
CA ARG A 187 -7.81 17.12 -3.32
C ARG A 187 -6.56 17.33 -4.15
N THR A 188 -6.54 18.43 -4.90
CA THR A 188 -5.31 18.94 -5.51
C THR A 188 -4.39 19.43 -4.41
N LEU A 189 -3.17 18.91 -4.36
CA LEU A 189 -2.17 19.33 -3.39
C LEU A 189 -1.29 20.45 -3.95
N ARG A 190 -0.88 21.36 -3.08
CA ARG A 190 -0.06 22.54 -3.39
C ARG A 190 0.85 22.92 -2.23
N LEU A 191 1.83 23.77 -2.52
CA LEU A 191 2.73 24.35 -1.53
C LEU A 191 1.97 24.85 -0.28
N GLY A 192 2.43 24.42 0.89
CA GLY A 192 1.82 24.72 2.19
C GLY A 192 0.83 23.69 2.71
N ASP A 193 0.35 22.75 1.89
CA ASP A 193 -0.50 21.65 2.36
C ASP A 193 0.25 20.73 3.32
N THR A 194 -0.46 20.12 4.26
CA THR A 194 0.08 19.12 5.19
C THR A 194 -0.84 17.92 5.33
N GLY A 195 -0.29 16.75 5.66
CA GLY A 195 -1.07 15.54 5.99
C GLY A 195 -0.55 14.28 5.30
N ASN A 196 -1.26 13.16 5.52
CA ASN A 196 -0.89 11.85 4.95
C ASN A 196 -1.06 11.82 3.43
N ASP A 197 -1.94 12.66 2.88
CA ASP A 197 -2.08 12.90 1.45
C ASP A 197 -0.82 13.51 0.83
N VAL A 198 -0.17 14.44 1.53
CA VAL A 198 1.13 14.99 1.13
C VAL A 198 2.24 13.94 1.21
N ARG A 199 2.26 13.12 2.28
CA ARG A 199 3.24 12.01 2.39
C ARG A 199 3.11 11.01 1.26
N VAL A 200 1.87 10.67 0.88
CA VAL A 200 1.57 9.84 -0.28
C VAL A 200 2.11 10.43 -1.59
N LEU A 201 1.91 11.75 -1.80
CA LEU A 201 2.45 12.43 -2.97
C LEU A 201 3.98 12.39 -2.98
N GLN A 202 4.60 12.68 -1.84
CA GLN A 202 6.05 12.65 -1.67
C GLN A 202 6.63 11.26 -1.92
N ALA A 203 5.94 10.21 -1.44
CA ALA A 203 6.28 8.83 -1.72
C ALA A 203 6.28 8.53 -3.23
N ALA A 204 5.21 8.93 -3.93
CA ALA A 204 5.08 8.71 -5.36
C ALA A 204 6.12 9.47 -6.19
N LEU A 205 6.57 10.63 -5.71
CA LEU A 205 7.65 11.43 -6.29
C LEU A 205 9.06 10.96 -5.86
N ALA A 206 9.15 9.95 -4.99
CA ALA A 206 10.40 9.47 -4.40
C ALA A 206 11.22 10.57 -3.70
N VAL A 207 10.54 11.52 -3.05
CA VAL A 207 11.13 12.58 -2.22
C VAL A 207 10.89 12.31 -0.72
N PRO A 208 11.60 13.00 0.19
CA PRO A 208 11.35 12.85 1.62
C PRO A 208 9.89 13.10 2.00
N GLU A 209 9.30 12.17 2.74
CA GLU A 209 7.89 12.20 3.13
C GLU A 209 7.65 13.05 4.38
N THR A 210 8.00 14.34 4.32
CA THR A 210 7.86 15.27 5.46
C THR A 210 6.41 15.43 5.91
N GLY A 211 5.45 15.13 5.05
CA GLY A 211 4.02 15.40 5.25
C GLY A 211 3.68 16.88 5.18
N ARG A 212 4.61 17.70 4.68
CA ARG A 212 4.44 19.11 4.34
C ARG A 212 4.84 19.30 2.90
N PHE A 213 3.96 19.92 2.12
CA PHE A 213 4.25 20.26 0.74
C PHE A 213 5.13 21.51 0.78
N ASP A 214 6.43 21.27 0.88
CA ASP A 214 7.51 22.26 0.96
C ASP A 214 8.10 22.56 -0.42
N ASP A 215 9.09 23.46 -0.46
CA ASP A 215 9.74 23.87 -1.72
C ASP A 215 10.40 22.68 -2.44
N ALA A 216 10.87 21.68 -1.69
CA ALA A 216 11.43 20.45 -2.26
C ALA A 216 10.34 19.61 -2.95
N THR A 217 9.17 19.50 -2.31
CA THR A 217 8.00 18.82 -2.88
C THR A 217 7.47 19.54 -4.12
N ASP A 218 7.42 20.88 -4.10
CA ASP A 218 7.03 21.69 -5.28
C ASP A 218 8.01 21.51 -6.44
N ALA A 219 9.32 21.57 -6.15
CA ALA A 219 10.35 21.32 -7.15
C ALA A 219 10.21 19.93 -7.79
N ALA A 220 9.94 18.90 -6.98
CA ALA A 220 9.75 17.53 -7.46
C ALA A 220 8.46 17.37 -8.30
N VAL A 221 7.35 17.99 -7.88
CA VAL A 221 6.11 18.02 -8.68
C VAL A 221 6.35 18.68 -10.03
N ARG A 222 7.10 19.79 -10.07
CA ARG A 222 7.43 20.50 -11.31
C ARG A 222 8.34 19.66 -12.21
N ALA A 223 9.40 19.06 -11.67
CA ALA A 223 10.33 18.22 -12.42
C ALA A 223 9.61 17.01 -13.03
N GLN A 224 8.74 16.34 -12.27
CA GLN A 224 7.96 15.22 -12.76
C GLN A 224 7.00 15.64 -13.90
N LYS A 225 6.36 16.80 -13.76
CA LYS A 225 5.51 17.34 -14.83
C LYS A 225 6.30 17.64 -16.10
N GLU A 226 7.52 18.15 -15.99
CA GLU A 226 8.39 18.36 -17.14
C GLU A 226 8.75 17.05 -17.82
N GLU A 227 9.10 16.01 -17.05
CA GLU A 227 9.37 14.65 -17.56
C GLU A 227 8.14 14.05 -18.28
N ASP A 228 6.94 14.25 -17.71
CA ASP A 228 5.69 13.72 -18.24
C ASP A 228 5.05 14.61 -19.34
N GLY A 229 5.69 15.73 -19.71
CA GLY A 229 5.17 16.67 -20.71
C GLY A 229 3.85 17.37 -20.28
N LEU A 230 3.67 17.58 -18.98
CA LEU A 230 2.50 18.22 -18.37
C LEU A 230 2.75 19.71 -18.09
N VAL A 231 1.68 20.47 -17.88
CA VAL A 231 1.76 21.90 -17.52
C VAL A 231 2.35 22.08 -16.12
N VAL A 232 3.39 22.91 -16.03
CA VAL A 232 4.19 23.19 -14.82
C VAL A 232 3.60 24.36 -14.02
N ASP A 233 2.50 24.11 -13.33
CA ASP A 233 1.75 25.10 -12.54
C ASP A 233 1.96 25.00 -11.01
N GLY A 234 2.81 24.07 -10.53
CA GLY A 234 3.03 23.80 -9.09
C GLY A 234 1.90 23.04 -8.40
N LEU A 235 0.90 22.55 -9.15
CA LEU A 235 -0.23 21.80 -8.61
C LEU A 235 -0.08 20.30 -8.86
N ALA A 236 -0.20 19.49 -7.81
CA ALA A 236 -0.39 18.05 -7.93
C ALA A 236 -1.87 17.73 -8.22
N GLY A 237 -2.32 18.11 -9.42
CA GLY A 237 -3.68 17.86 -9.93
C GLY A 237 -3.83 16.47 -10.56
N GLN A 238 -5.05 16.13 -10.98
CA GLN A 238 -5.42 14.77 -11.43
C GLN A 238 -4.47 14.16 -12.49
N ARG A 239 -3.97 14.96 -13.44
CA ARG A 239 -3.05 14.49 -14.47
C ARG A 239 -1.67 14.15 -13.90
N THR A 240 -1.15 14.99 -13.01
CA THR A 240 0.10 14.76 -12.27
C THR A 240 -0.01 13.49 -11.45
N LEU A 241 -1.12 13.34 -10.71
CA LEU A 241 -1.36 12.19 -9.85
C LEU A 241 -1.38 10.89 -10.66
N ARG A 242 -2.10 10.86 -11.80
CA ARG A 242 -2.11 9.68 -12.69
C ARG A 242 -0.73 9.35 -13.24
N ALA A 243 0.07 10.35 -13.58
CA ALA A 243 1.39 10.13 -14.17
C ALA A 243 2.37 9.48 -13.18
N ILE A 244 2.28 9.82 -11.90
CA ILE A 244 3.04 9.17 -10.81
C ILE A 244 2.35 7.92 -10.24
N GLY A 245 1.38 7.38 -10.98
CA GLY A 245 0.67 6.15 -10.64
C GLY A 245 -0.40 6.29 -9.56
N LEU A 246 -0.70 7.49 -9.05
CA LEU A 246 -1.80 7.74 -8.10
C LEU A 246 -3.15 7.91 -8.80
N SER A 247 -4.24 7.52 -8.14
CA SER A 247 -5.59 7.56 -8.70
C SER A 247 -6.30 8.80 -8.16
N PRO A 248 -6.56 9.82 -8.99
CA PRO A 248 -7.51 10.84 -8.61
C PRO A 248 -8.92 10.22 -8.61
N LEU A 249 -9.69 10.41 -7.54
CA LEU A 249 -11.11 10.06 -7.56
C LEU A 249 -11.76 10.72 -8.78
N ALA A 250 -12.64 9.98 -9.45
CA ALA A 250 -13.60 10.59 -10.35
C ALA A 250 -14.29 11.70 -9.57
N SER A 251 -14.24 12.94 -10.08
CA SER A 251 -15.12 13.99 -9.59
C SER A 251 -16.51 13.39 -9.54
N HIS A 252 -17.16 13.37 -8.37
CA HIS A 252 -18.60 13.34 -8.35
C HIS A 252 -19.03 14.57 -9.14
N GLN A 253 -19.21 14.42 -10.45
CA GLN A 253 -20.24 15.18 -11.11
C GLN A 253 -21.47 14.81 -10.32
N ALA A 254 -21.92 15.74 -9.49
CA ALA A 254 -23.30 15.74 -9.05
C ALA A 254 -24.09 15.51 -10.34
N SER A 255 -24.58 14.29 -10.51
CA SER A 255 -25.58 13.99 -11.51
C SER A 255 -26.73 14.87 -11.09
N ARG A 256 -26.81 16.07 -11.67
CA ARG A 256 -28.07 16.77 -11.82
C ARG A 256 -28.91 15.77 -12.59
N SER A 257 -29.68 14.98 -11.85
CA SER A 257 -30.74 14.16 -12.38
C SER A 257 -31.61 15.10 -13.18
N HIS A 258 -31.36 15.16 -14.49
CA HIS A 258 -32.39 15.52 -15.43
C HIS A 258 -33.42 14.42 -15.26
N GLN A 259 -34.39 14.68 -14.37
CA GLN A 259 -35.59 13.89 -14.26
C GLN A 259 -36.26 13.96 -15.63
N TRP A 260 -36.05 12.92 -16.43
CA TRP A 260 -36.94 12.61 -17.53
C TRP A 260 -38.29 12.27 -16.91
N ARG A 261 -39.17 13.27 -16.76
CA ARG A 261 -40.58 12.99 -16.48
C ARG A 261 -41.20 12.55 -17.79
N ALA A 262 -41.43 11.25 -17.94
CA ALA A 262 -42.42 10.77 -18.89
C ALA A 262 -43.77 11.39 -18.50
N LYS A 263 -44.25 12.37 -19.30
CA LYS A 263 -45.67 12.72 -19.25
C LYS A 263 -46.42 11.58 -19.92
N LEU A 264 -46.88 10.62 -19.13
CA LEU A 264 -47.90 9.68 -19.56
C LEU A 264 -49.13 10.49 -19.95
N HIS A 265 -49.37 10.67 -21.25
CA HIS A 265 -50.68 11.06 -21.74
C HIS A 265 -51.51 9.78 -21.79
N THR A 266 -52.51 9.67 -20.92
CA THR A 266 -53.50 8.61 -21.01
C THR A 266 -54.39 8.89 -22.22
N CYS A 267 -54.20 8.10 -23.29
CA CYS A 267 -55.16 8.02 -24.40
C CYS A 267 -56.36 7.17 -23.96
N PRO A 268 -57.62 7.55 -24.25
CA PRO A 268 -58.78 6.84 -23.73
C PRO A 268 -59.22 5.62 -24.54
N ASN A 269 -58.61 5.31 -25.68
CA ASN A 269 -59.08 4.23 -26.57
C ASN A 269 -57.94 3.45 -27.23
N ASN A 270 -58.22 2.18 -27.50
CA ASN A 270 -57.28 1.07 -27.56
C ASN A 270 -56.71 0.77 -28.97
N ASP A 271 -56.41 1.79 -29.77
CA ASP A 271 -55.87 1.59 -31.13
C ASP A 271 -54.92 2.72 -31.57
N CYS A 272 -53.60 2.56 -31.37
CA CYS A 272 -52.58 3.17 -32.23
C CYS A 272 -51.16 2.59 -32.02
N PRO A 273 -50.34 2.48 -33.08
CA PRO A 273 -48.99 1.92 -33.02
C PRO A 273 -47.98 2.91 -32.43
N SER A 274 -47.06 2.42 -31.61
CA SER A 274 -46.05 3.21 -30.91
C SER A 274 -44.96 3.72 -31.85
N THR A 275 -44.96 5.02 -32.16
CA THR A 275 -43.77 5.72 -32.67
C THR A 275 -43.37 6.82 -31.70
N THR A 276 -42.23 6.63 -31.01
CA THR A 276 -41.66 7.62 -30.10
C THR A 276 -40.76 8.58 -30.87
N SER A 277 -41.21 9.81 -31.11
CA SER A 277 -40.34 10.90 -31.61
C SER A 277 -39.84 11.76 -30.46
N TRP A 278 -38.53 12.00 -30.41
CA TRP A 278 -37.87 12.88 -29.43
C TRP A 278 -37.46 14.19 -30.11
N THR A 279 -37.88 15.33 -29.57
CA THR A 279 -37.32 16.64 -29.96
C THR A 279 -36.57 17.27 -28.79
N ARG A 280 -35.36 17.77 -29.06
CA ARG A 280 -34.54 18.55 -28.11
C ARG A 280 -35.09 19.95 -27.96
N SER A 281 -34.98 20.49 -26.74
CA SER A 281 -34.90 21.94 -26.49
C SER A 281 -33.52 22.23 -25.92
#